data_AF-A0A915EEF1-F1
#
_entry.id   AF-A0A915EEF1-F1
#
_cell.length_a   1.000
_cell.length_b   1.000
_cell.length_c   1.000
_cell.angle_alpha   90.00
_cell.angle_beta   90.00
_cell.angle_gamma   90.00
#
_symmetry.space_group_name_H-M   'P 1'
#
loop_
_entity.id
_entity.type
_entity.pdbx_description
1 polymer ?
#
loop_
_entity_poly.entity_id
_entity_poly.type
_entity_poly.pdbx_seq_one_letter_code
_entity_poly.pdbx_strand_id
1 'polypeptide(L)'
;MINKDMEAFPEHRTNFFQLLSALNRHCFNVLISLDDSSFNLIIQAIVWAFKHTMRNVAEIGIEILRELLTKVAAPENKSHAQLFYQKYFMNILEHVLGVVTDQNQVPFIGLTNLAETVCLLFQAAESSIEVPLNPQNPSQPNMDFVYESIATLFSSHFSKNLTDAQIRVTIKGFFSFNRMLSKMREHIRDFLVQIKEEAGEDTADLFLEEKEAEIQRVQNEKRAIPGVANPNDLVDDDEVEMV
;
A
#
# COMPACT_ATOMS: atom_id res chain seq x y z
N MET A 1 -1.14 20.86 19.18
CA MET A 1 -1.53 22.16 18.57
C MET A 1 -2.34 21.91 17.31
N ILE A 2 -1.77 21.23 16.32
CA ILE A 2 -2.40 21.06 15.00
C ILE A 2 -3.45 19.95 14.91
N ASN A 3 -3.48 19.01 15.85
CA ASN A 3 -4.36 17.84 15.85
C ASN A 3 -5.67 18.02 16.66
N LYS A 4 -5.78 19.08 17.45
CA LYS A 4 -6.95 19.34 18.31
C LYS A 4 -7.98 20.25 17.64
N ASP A 5 -7.53 21.13 16.77
CA ASP A 5 -8.34 22.11 16.07
C ASP A 5 -7.89 22.14 14.60
N MET A 6 -8.82 21.84 13.71
CA MET A 6 -8.56 21.70 12.27
C MET A 6 -8.43 23.06 11.58
N GLU A 7 -8.89 24.13 12.22
CA GLU A 7 -8.91 25.50 11.67
C GLU A 7 -7.84 26.38 12.32
N ALA A 8 -7.51 26.15 13.59
CA ALA A 8 -6.47 26.90 14.28
C ALA A 8 -5.05 26.57 13.77
N PHE A 9 -4.16 27.57 13.86
CA PHE A 9 -2.73 27.50 13.53
C PHE A 9 -2.38 26.94 12.13
N PRO A 10 -3.01 27.42 11.04
CA PRO A 10 -2.77 26.90 9.68
C PRO A 10 -1.31 27.04 9.23
N GLU A 11 -0.63 28.12 9.61
CA GLU A 11 0.79 28.33 9.32
C GLU A 11 1.67 27.30 10.04
N HIS A 12 1.39 27.00 11.31
CA HIS A 12 2.17 26.01 12.06
C HIS A 12 2.00 24.62 11.46
N ARG A 13 0.79 24.27 11.01
CA ARG A 13 0.51 23.00 10.32
C ARG A 13 1.32 22.88 9.03
N THR A 14 1.25 23.91 8.19
CA THR A 14 1.98 23.95 6.91
C THR A 14 3.49 23.84 7.14
N ASN A 15 4.03 24.68 8.03
CA ASN A 15 5.47 24.71 8.31
C ASN A 15 5.97 23.43 9.01
N PHE A 16 5.14 22.80 9.84
CA PHE A 16 5.47 21.51 10.45
C PHE A 16 5.67 20.42 9.40
N PHE A 17 4.76 20.28 8.43
CA PHE A 17 4.93 19.27 7.36
C PHE A 17 6.05 19.64 6.38
N GLN A 18 6.29 20.93 6.13
CA GLN A 18 7.47 21.35 5.36
C GLN A 18 8.78 20.97 6.08
N LEU A 19 8.85 21.17 7.40
CA LEU A 19 9.99 20.74 8.20
C LEU A 19 10.15 19.21 8.14
N LEU A 20 9.07 18.46 8.30
CA LEU A 20 9.12 17.00 8.24
C LEU A 20 9.58 16.50 6.87
N SER A 21 9.10 17.12 5.78
CA SER A 21 9.57 16.85 4.43
C SER A 21 11.07 17.12 4.28
N ALA A 22 11.57 18.26 4.79
CA ALA A 22 12.99 18.60 4.75
C ALA A 22 13.85 17.62 5.56
N LEU A 23 13.39 17.19 6.74
CA LEU A 23 14.07 16.19 7.56
C LEU A 23 14.14 14.84 6.85
N ASN A 24 13.04 14.41 6.21
CA ASN A 24 13.01 13.18 5.44
C ASN A 24 13.97 13.24 4.23
N ARG A 25 14.06 14.40 3.55
CA ARG A 25 14.96 14.63 2.41
C ARG A 25 16.43 14.60 2.78
N HIS A 26 16.79 15.36 3.80
CA HIS A 26 18.17 15.76 4.05
C HIS A 26 18.77 15.09 5.29
N CYS A 27 17.93 14.56 6.19
CA CYS A 27 18.34 14.01 7.47
C CYS A 27 17.73 12.62 7.73
N PHE A 28 17.41 11.85 6.68
CA PHE A 28 16.73 10.55 6.79
C PHE A 28 17.37 9.60 7.81
N ASN A 29 18.70 9.48 7.81
CA ASN A 29 19.41 8.59 8.73
C ASN A 29 19.19 8.96 10.20
N VAL A 30 19.06 10.26 10.51
CA VAL A 30 18.73 10.71 11.87
C VAL A 30 17.26 10.41 12.17
N LEU A 31 16.37 10.67 11.19
CA LEU A 31 14.94 10.45 11.33
C LEU A 31 14.60 8.98 11.62
N ILE A 32 15.16 8.04 10.86
CA ILE A 32 14.86 6.61 10.99
C ILE A 32 15.52 5.96 12.23
N SER A 33 16.54 6.61 12.80
CA SER A 33 17.20 6.17 14.04
C SER A 33 16.60 6.80 15.30
N LEU A 34 15.51 7.55 15.20
CA LEU A 34 14.76 8.03 16.36
C LEU A 34 14.20 6.85 17.17
N ASP A 35 13.93 7.10 18.46
CA ASP A 35 13.27 6.11 19.30
C ASP A 35 11.85 5.80 18.80
N ASP A 36 11.35 4.62 19.16
CA ASP A 36 10.05 4.11 18.70
C ASP A 36 8.89 5.07 18.98
N SER A 37 8.92 5.80 20.11
CA SER A 37 7.86 6.71 20.48
C SER A 37 7.84 7.92 19.54
N SER A 38 9.01 8.53 19.35
CA SER A 38 9.19 9.69 18.47
C SER A 38 8.87 9.36 17.02
N PHE A 39 9.38 8.23 16.51
CA PHE A 39 9.14 7.83 15.13
C PHE A 39 7.67 7.43 14.89
N ASN A 40 7.03 6.77 15.84
CA ASN A 40 5.60 6.48 15.75
C ASN A 40 4.74 7.76 15.69
N LEU A 41 5.10 8.81 16.43
CA LEU A 41 4.41 10.10 16.33
C LEU A 41 4.57 10.74 14.94
N ILE A 42 5.74 10.56 14.29
CA ILE A 42 5.97 11.01 12.91
C ILE A 42 5.04 10.25 11.95
N ILE A 43 4.96 8.92 12.06
CA ILE A 43 4.04 8.12 11.22
C ILE A 43 2.59 8.55 11.44
N GLN A 44 2.16 8.72 12.68
CA GLN A 44 0.81 9.19 12.99
C GLN A 44 0.53 10.58 12.43
N ALA A 45 1.51 11.49 12.45
CA ALA A 45 1.37 12.82 11.87
C ALA A 45 1.26 12.77 10.34
N ILE A 46 2.02 11.90 9.67
CA ILE A 46 1.93 11.68 8.22
C ILE A 46 0.56 11.10 7.85
N VAL A 47 0.10 10.08 8.57
CA VAL A 47 -1.24 9.49 8.42
C VAL A 47 -2.33 10.54 8.59
N TRP A 48 -2.22 11.36 9.62
CA TRP A 48 -3.15 12.44 9.85
C TRP A 48 -3.14 13.46 8.69
N ALA A 49 -1.97 13.77 8.13
CA ALA A 49 -1.83 14.73 7.05
C ALA A 49 -2.50 14.27 5.75
N PHE A 50 -2.17 13.07 5.26
CA PHE A 50 -2.73 12.58 4.00
C PHE A 50 -4.23 12.26 4.09
N LYS A 51 -4.78 12.13 5.31
CA LYS A 51 -6.23 12.01 5.56
C LYS A 51 -6.92 13.35 5.82
N HIS A 52 -6.21 14.48 5.71
CA HIS A 52 -6.79 15.79 5.98
C HIS A 52 -7.79 16.19 4.90
N THR A 53 -8.77 17.00 5.28
CA THR A 53 -9.74 17.64 4.37
C THR A 53 -9.16 18.83 3.58
N MET A 54 -7.98 19.33 3.93
CA MET A 54 -7.34 20.44 3.24
C MET A 54 -6.37 19.89 2.22
N ARG A 55 -6.61 20.20 0.95
CA ARG A 55 -5.87 19.68 -0.19
C ARG A 55 -4.35 19.78 -0.04
N ASN A 56 -3.84 20.97 0.29
CA ASN A 56 -2.41 21.21 0.44
C ASN A 56 -1.77 20.35 1.54
N VAL A 57 -2.49 20.08 2.64
CA VAL A 57 -2.01 19.22 3.73
C VAL A 57 -2.07 17.75 3.34
N ALA A 58 -3.11 17.36 2.61
CA ALA A 58 -3.25 16.00 2.10
C ALA A 58 -2.18 15.65 1.07
N GLU A 59 -1.92 16.56 0.12
CA GLU A 59 -0.88 16.43 -0.91
C GLU A 59 0.52 16.34 -0.28
N ILE A 60 0.91 17.27 0.61
CA ILE A 60 2.22 17.18 1.27
C ILE A 60 2.34 15.92 2.15
N GLY A 61 1.25 15.48 2.78
CA GLY A 61 1.23 14.26 3.58
C GLY A 61 1.56 13.02 2.77
N ILE A 62 0.92 12.84 1.61
CA ILE A 62 1.18 11.67 0.75
C ILE A 62 2.57 11.74 0.12
N GLU A 63 3.05 12.95 -0.21
CA GLU A 63 4.40 13.15 -0.74
C GLU A 63 5.48 12.78 0.28
N ILE A 64 5.33 13.20 1.54
CA ILE A 64 6.24 12.82 2.63
C ILE A 64 6.23 11.31 2.81
N LEU A 65 5.06 10.66 2.80
CA LEU A 65 4.97 9.22 2.93
C LEU A 65 5.70 8.50 1.80
N ARG A 66 5.47 8.89 0.55
CA ARG A 66 6.14 8.30 -0.60
C ARG A 66 7.64 8.43 -0.53
N GLU A 67 8.12 9.61 -0.16
CA GLU A 67 9.53 9.85 0.01
C GLU A 67 10.12 8.98 1.12
N LEU A 68 9.42 8.87 2.26
CA LEU A 68 9.81 8.01 3.37
C LEU A 68 9.93 6.54 2.91
N LEU A 69 8.90 6.02 2.23
CA LEU A 69 8.89 4.66 1.71
C LEU A 69 10.04 4.42 0.70
N THR A 70 10.32 5.39 -0.16
CA THR A 70 11.42 5.32 -1.13
C THR A 70 12.77 5.27 -0.43
N LYS A 71 12.98 6.08 0.61
CA LYS A 71 14.22 6.09 1.40
C LYS A 71 14.39 4.81 2.22
N VAL A 72 13.30 4.31 2.81
CA VAL A 72 13.27 3.02 3.52
C VAL A 72 13.67 1.88 2.58
N ALA A 73 13.15 1.87 1.35
CA ALA A 73 13.44 0.82 0.37
C ALA A 73 14.86 0.90 -0.22
N ALA A 74 15.62 1.97 0.05
CA ALA A 74 16.97 2.14 -0.49
C ALA A 74 17.94 1.07 0.08
N PRO A 75 18.80 0.44 -0.76
CA PRO A 75 19.66 -0.66 -0.33
C PRO A 75 20.55 -0.34 0.88
N GLU A 76 21.04 0.89 0.99
CA GLU A 76 21.88 1.36 2.09
C GLU A 76 21.16 1.36 3.45
N ASN A 77 19.82 1.33 3.45
CA ASN A 77 19.00 1.40 4.66
C ASN A 77 18.43 0.05 5.09
N LYS A 78 18.85 -1.07 4.46
CA LYS A 78 18.24 -2.40 4.63
C LYS A 78 18.00 -2.80 6.10
N SER A 79 18.97 -2.59 6.98
CA SER A 79 18.82 -2.95 8.40
C SER A 79 17.72 -2.16 9.12
N HIS A 80 17.65 -0.84 8.89
CA HIS A 80 16.58 -0.01 9.43
C HIS A 80 15.23 -0.29 8.75
N ALA A 81 15.26 -0.62 7.46
CA ALA A 81 14.07 -0.90 6.67
C ALA A 81 13.28 -2.10 7.20
N GLN A 82 13.96 -3.18 7.57
CA GLN A 82 13.28 -4.35 8.13
C GLN A 82 12.56 -4.02 9.46
N LEU A 83 13.21 -3.29 10.36
CA LEU A 83 12.57 -2.83 11.60
C LEU A 83 11.38 -1.91 11.33
N PHE A 84 11.50 -1.02 10.35
CA PHE A 84 10.42 -0.17 9.90
C PHE A 84 9.23 -1.00 9.39
N TYR A 85 9.49 -1.98 8.52
CA TYR A 85 8.43 -2.79 7.94
C TYR A 85 7.69 -3.61 9.00
N GLN A 86 8.42 -4.26 9.91
CA GLN A 86 7.83 -5.05 10.98
C GLN A 86 6.87 -4.23 11.87
N LYS A 87 7.23 -2.96 12.15
CA LYS A 87 6.46 -2.12 13.08
C LYS A 87 5.34 -1.33 12.41
N TYR A 88 5.57 -0.81 11.20
CA TYR A 88 4.72 0.24 10.62
C TYR A 88 4.05 -0.16 9.30
N PHE A 89 4.53 -1.20 8.61
CA PHE A 89 4.06 -1.50 7.25
C PHE A 89 2.55 -1.73 7.18
N MET A 90 2.01 -2.64 7.99
CA MET A 90 0.59 -2.98 7.97
C MET A 90 -0.29 -1.78 8.31
N ASN A 91 0.09 -1.00 9.32
CA ASN A 91 -0.66 0.20 9.69
C ASN A 91 -0.68 1.25 8.56
N ILE A 92 0.46 1.48 7.91
CA ILE A 92 0.56 2.41 6.78
C ILE A 92 -0.30 1.89 5.61
N LEU A 93 -0.19 0.60 5.29
CA LEU A 93 -0.94 -0.04 4.21
C LEU A 93 -2.46 0.10 4.41
N GLU A 94 -2.97 -0.21 5.60
CA GLU A 94 -4.38 -0.05 5.94
C GLU A 94 -4.84 1.40 5.79
N HIS A 95 -4.07 2.38 6.27
CA HIS A 95 -4.43 3.79 6.16
C HIS A 95 -4.40 4.30 4.72
N VAL A 96 -3.44 3.87 3.91
CA VAL A 96 -3.38 4.21 2.48
C VAL A 96 -4.56 3.57 1.74
N LEU A 97 -4.85 2.28 1.98
CA LEU A 97 -6.00 1.62 1.37
C LEU A 97 -7.33 2.24 1.78
N GLY A 98 -7.48 2.67 3.03
CA GLY A 98 -8.66 3.40 3.50
C GLY A 98 -8.86 4.76 2.81
N VAL A 99 -7.81 5.37 2.27
CA VAL A 99 -7.90 6.59 1.45
C VAL A 99 -8.14 6.27 -0.01
N VAL A 100 -7.52 5.20 -0.52
CA VAL A 100 -7.74 4.69 -1.89
C VAL A 100 -9.21 4.30 -2.11
N THR A 101 -9.92 3.89 -1.08
CA THR A 101 -11.35 3.55 -1.13
C THR A 101 -12.29 4.73 -0.85
N ASP A 102 -11.77 5.92 -0.51
CA ASP A 102 -12.57 7.11 -0.25
C ASP A 102 -12.65 8.01 -1.50
N GLN A 103 -13.80 7.97 -2.18
CA GLN A 103 -14.06 8.78 -3.37
C GLN A 103 -13.96 10.29 -3.13
N ASN A 104 -14.13 10.76 -1.89
CA ASN A 104 -13.98 12.17 -1.58
C ASN A 104 -12.50 12.55 -1.45
N GLN A 105 -11.66 11.66 -0.93
CA GLN A 105 -10.24 11.95 -0.69
C GLN A 105 -9.36 11.75 -1.93
N VAL A 106 -9.68 10.77 -2.79
CA VAL A 106 -8.89 10.45 -3.99
C VAL A 106 -8.68 11.66 -4.91
N PRO A 107 -9.70 12.49 -5.23
CA PRO A 107 -9.52 13.69 -6.05
C PRO A 107 -8.67 14.78 -5.38
N PHE A 108 -8.71 14.91 -4.04
CA PHE A 108 -7.90 15.91 -3.32
C PHE A 108 -6.42 15.57 -3.35
N ILE A 109 -6.07 14.31 -3.13
CA ILE A 109 -4.68 13.84 -3.07
C ILE A 109 -4.09 13.65 -4.47
N GLY A 110 -4.96 13.30 -5.43
CA GLY A 110 -4.59 12.97 -6.79
C GLY A 110 -4.33 11.48 -6.97
N LEU A 111 -5.06 10.88 -7.91
CA LEU A 111 -4.99 9.45 -8.20
C LEU A 111 -3.58 8.96 -8.54
N THR A 112 -2.76 9.76 -9.22
CA THR A 112 -1.38 9.41 -9.54
C THR A 112 -0.52 9.27 -8.27
N ASN A 113 -0.61 10.22 -7.33
CA ASN A 113 0.15 10.17 -6.08
C ASN A 113 -0.23 8.93 -5.24
N LEU A 114 -1.53 8.62 -5.17
CA LEU A 114 -2.01 7.42 -4.49
C LEU A 114 -1.52 6.15 -5.17
N ALA A 115 -1.65 6.05 -6.50
CA ALA A 115 -1.21 4.88 -7.25
C ALA A 115 0.31 4.64 -7.12
N GLU A 116 1.13 5.69 -7.12
CA GLU A 116 2.58 5.58 -6.87
C GLU A 116 2.87 5.06 -5.46
N THR A 117 2.14 5.54 -4.45
CA THR A 117 2.28 5.07 -3.06
C THR A 117 1.87 3.60 -2.92
N VAL A 118 0.75 3.21 -3.53
CA VAL A 118 0.25 1.83 -3.55
C VAL A 118 1.27 0.92 -4.22
N CYS A 119 1.82 1.32 -5.38
CA CYS A 119 2.89 0.57 -6.04
C CYS A 119 4.07 0.32 -5.11
N LEU A 120 4.57 1.34 -4.39
CA LEU A 120 5.68 1.17 -3.44
C LEU A 120 5.37 0.17 -2.32
N LEU A 121 4.17 0.24 -1.74
CA LEU A 121 3.75 -0.66 -0.66
C LEU A 121 3.63 -2.11 -1.13
N PHE A 122 2.98 -2.35 -2.27
CA PHE A 122 2.79 -3.70 -2.80
C PHE A 122 4.08 -4.28 -3.41
N GLN A 123 5.03 -3.45 -3.88
CA GLN A 123 6.38 -3.92 -4.21
C GLN A 123 7.14 -4.37 -2.95
N ALA A 124 7.01 -3.61 -1.85
CA ALA A 124 7.63 -3.95 -0.58
C ALA A 124 7.08 -5.28 -0.02
N ALA A 125 5.74 -5.42 0.04
CA ALA A 125 5.09 -6.67 0.46
C ALA A 125 5.50 -7.88 -0.37
N GLU A 126 5.73 -7.69 -1.66
CA GLU A 126 6.10 -8.77 -2.57
C GLU A 126 7.55 -9.22 -2.42
N SER A 127 8.49 -8.30 -2.13
CA SER A 127 9.92 -8.61 -2.30
C SER A 127 10.90 -7.93 -1.33
N SER A 128 10.53 -6.84 -0.68
CA SER A 128 11.48 -6.09 0.17
C SER A 128 11.43 -6.47 1.64
N ILE A 129 10.34 -7.09 2.10
CA ILE A 129 10.11 -7.42 3.51
C ILE A 129 10.56 -8.85 3.78
N GLU A 130 11.66 -8.98 4.52
CA GLU A 130 12.29 -10.26 4.89
C GLU A 130 11.91 -10.69 6.31
N VAL A 131 11.57 -9.72 7.18
CA VAL A 131 11.09 -10.00 8.54
C VAL A 131 9.64 -10.44 8.56
N PRO A 132 9.23 -11.31 9.49
CA PRO A 132 7.84 -11.77 9.58
C PRO A 132 6.92 -10.61 9.96
N LEU A 133 5.86 -10.42 9.15
CA LEU A 133 4.79 -9.47 9.43
C LEU A 133 3.72 -10.02 10.37
N ASN A 134 3.51 -11.34 10.37
CA ASN A 134 2.55 -11.99 11.27
C ASN A 134 3.23 -12.35 12.61
N PRO A 135 2.93 -11.66 13.73
CA PRO A 135 3.53 -11.98 15.01
C PRO A 135 2.95 -13.26 15.64
N GLN A 136 1.74 -13.69 15.25
CA GLN A 136 1.12 -14.93 15.73
C GLN A 136 1.62 -16.17 14.99
N ASN A 137 1.98 -16.04 13.71
CA ASN A 137 2.55 -17.10 12.90
C ASN A 137 3.72 -16.58 12.05
N PRO A 138 4.94 -16.48 12.62
CA PRO A 138 6.11 -15.96 11.91
C PRO A 138 6.54 -16.79 10.70
N SER A 139 6.06 -18.03 10.56
CA SER A 139 6.35 -18.88 9.40
C SER A 139 5.43 -18.62 8.21
N GLN A 140 4.35 -17.84 8.39
CA GLN A 140 3.46 -17.50 7.28
C GLN A 140 4.20 -16.59 6.28
N PRO A 141 4.11 -16.86 4.97
CA PRO A 141 4.62 -15.94 3.96
C PRO A 141 4.00 -14.55 4.09
N ASN A 142 4.84 -13.51 4.03
CA ASN A 142 4.40 -12.13 4.20
C ASN A 142 3.31 -11.72 3.20
N MET A 143 3.41 -12.17 1.95
CA MET A 143 2.40 -11.91 0.92
C MET A 143 1.03 -12.49 1.30
N ASP A 144 0.99 -13.71 1.81
CA ASP A 144 -0.25 -14.38 2.24
C ASP A 144 -0.88 -13.64 3.42
N PHE A 145 -0.07 -13.28 4.43
CA PHE A 145 -0.55 -12.51 5.57
C PHE A 145 -1.13 -11.14 5.17
N VAL A 146 -0.45 -10.44 4.26
CA VAL A 146 -0.92 -9.15 3.72
C VAL A 146 -2.22 -9.35 2.95
N TYR A 147 -2.31 -10.38 2.11
CA TYR A 147 -3.51 -10.70 1.35
C TYR A 147 -4.70 -10.98 2.26
N GLU A 148 -4.54 -11.86 3.26
CA GLU A 148 -5.58 -12.22 4.23
C GLU A 148 -6.03 -11.02 5.08
N SER A 149 -5.09 -10.17 5.49
CA SER A 149 -5.37 -8.95 6.25
C SER A 149 -6.22 -7.97 5.42
N ILE A 150 -5.85 -7.74 4.15
CA ILE A 150 -6.63 -6.86 3.26
C ILE A 150 -8.00 -7.48 2.93
N ALA A 151 -8.07 -8.79 2.71
CA ALA A 151 -9.34 -9.48 2.45
C ALA A 151 -10.29 -9.30 3.63
N THR A 152 -9.80 -9.50 4.86
CA THR A 152 -10.58 -9.29 6.09
C THR A 152 -11.04 -7.83 6.20
N LEU A 153 -10.15 -6.87 5.93
CA LEU A 153 -10.47 -5.45 5.92
C LEU A 153 -11.57 -5.13 4.91
N PHE A 154 -11.42 -5.54 3.66
CA PHE A 154 -12.40 -5.24 2.61
C PHE A 154 -13.73 -5.95 2.81
N SER A 155 -13.75 -7.21 3.24
CA SER A 155 -15.00 -7.91 3.56
C SER A 155 -15.75 -7.21 4.71
N SER A 156 -15.03 -6.73 5.73
CA SER A 156 -15.67 -6.02 6.86
C SER A 156 -16.29 -4.67 6.47
N HIS A 157 -15.71 -3.97 5.48
CA HIS A 157 -16.19 -2.65 5.03
C HIS A 157 -17.13 -2.69 3.82
N PHE A 158 -16.99 -3.66 2.93
CA PHE A 158 -17.63 -3.66 1.60
C PHE A 158 -18.40 -4.95 1.29
N SER A 159 -18.70 -5.81 2.28
CA SER A 159 -19.48 -7.06 2.08
C SER A 159 -20.88 -6.85 1.47
N LYS A 160 -21.42 -5.63 1.48
CA LYS A 160 -22.68 -5.29 0.80
C LYS A 160 -22.50 -4.87 -0.67
N ASN A 161 -21.29 -4.47 -1.04
CA ASN A 161 -20.96 -3.91 -2.35
C ASN A 161 -20.16 -4.88 -3.21
N LEU A 162 -19.36 -5.74 -2.58
CA LEU A 162 -18.44 -6.64 -3.25
C LEU A 162 -18.69 -8.09 -2.84
N THR A 163 -18.61 -8.99 -3.82
CA THR A 163 -18.50 -10.43 -3.57
C THR A 163 -17.09 -10.78 -3.13
N ASP A 164 -16.92 -11.94 -2.48
CA ASP A 164 -15.60 -12.44 -2.10
C ASP A 164 -14.68 -12.61 -3.33
N ALA A 165 -15.25 -12.97 -4.49
CA ALA A 165 -14.49 -13.09 -5.72
C ALA A 165 -13.95 -11.74 -6.21
N GLN A 166 -14.77 -10.69 -6.17
CA GLN A 166 -14.36 -9.32 -6.50
C GLN A 166 -13.27 -8.80 -5.55
N ILE A 167 -13.39 -9.09 -4.24
CA ILE A 167 -12.36 -8.74 -3.26
C ILE A 167 -11.04 -9.43 -3.60
N ARG A 168 -11.07 -10.75 -3.85
CA ARG A 168 -9.87 -11.52 -4.22
C ARG A 168 -9.20 -10.97 -5.47
N VAL A 169 -9.96 -10.75 -6.55
CA VAL A 169 -9.45 -10.20 -7.82
C VAL A 169 -8.89 -8.79 -7.62
N THR A 170 -9.54 -7.97 -6.78
CA THR A 170 -9.03 -6.64 -6.44
C THR A 170 -7.65 -6.71 -5.78
N ILE A 171 -7.47 -7.58 -4.79
CA ILE A 171 -6.21 -7.71 -4.07
C ILE A 171 -5.11 -8.27 -5.00
N LYS A 172 -5.42 -9.28 -5.81
CA LYS A 172 -4.49 -9.81 -6.83
C LYS A 172 -4.02 -8.72 -7.81
N GLY A 173 -4.92 -7.82 -8.21
CA GLY A 173 -4.59 -6.69 -9.09
C GLY A 173 -3.59 -5.72 -8.47
N PHE A 174 -3.68 -5.45 -7.15
CA PHE A 174 -2.70 -4.59 -6.48
C PHE A 174 -1.28 -5.17 -6.51
N PHE A 175 -1.13 -6.48 -6.31
CA PHE A 175 0.18 -7.13 -6.45
C PHE A 175 0.66 -7.16 -7.91
N SER A 176 -0.23 -7.52 -8.84
CA SER A 176 0.14 -7.71 -10.25
C SER A 176 0.55 -6.41 -10.92
N PHE A 177 -0.18 -5.32 -10.67
CA PHE A 177 0.07 -4.01 -11.28
C PHE A 177 1.08 -3.14 -10.50
N ASN A 178 1.72 -3.65 -9.45
CA ASN A 178 2.57 -2.86 -8.55
C ASN A 178 3.79 -2.21 -9.25
N ARG A 179 4.13 -2.60 -10.49
CA ARG A 179 5.20 -2.00 -11.32
C ARG A 179 4.69 -1.22 -12.52
N MET A 180 3.37 -1.13 -12.70
CA MET A 180 2.72 -0.53 -13.87
C MET A 180 1.77 0.58 -13.42
N LEU A 181 2.29 1.80 -13.27
CA LEU A 181 1.54 2.93 -12.72
C LEU A 181 0.24 3.22 -13.50
N SER A 182 0.25 3.10 -14.83
CA SER A 182 -0.96 3.28 -15.65
C SER A 182 -2.05 2.28 -15.26
N LYS A 183 -1.69 0.99 -15.15
CA LYS A 183 -2.59 -0.10 -14.76
C LYS A 183 -3.03 0.00 -13.30
N MET A 184 -2.16 0.42 -12.39
CA MET A 184 -2.52 0.68 -11.00
C MET A 184 -3.60 1.78 -10.89
N ARG A 185 -3.47 2.87 -11.65
CA ARG A 185 -4.48 3.95 -11.67
C ARG A 185 -5.82 3.48 -12.23
N GLU A 186 -5.79 2.67 -13.30
CA GLU A 186 -6.98 2.05 -13.87
C GLU A 186 -7.66 1.15 -12.84
N HIS A 187 -6.89 0.25 -12.23
CA HIS A 187 -7.37 -0.68 -11.22
C HIS A 187 -8.02 0.01 -10.01
N ILE A 188 -7.40 1.07 -9.49
CA ILE A 188 -7.98 1.88 -8.40
C ILE A 188 -9.30 2.55 -8.85
N ARG A 189 -9.36 3.08 -10.06
CA ARG A 189 -10.57 3.73 -10.58
C ARG A 189 -11.72 2.72 -10.69
N ASP A 190 -11.46 1.54 -11.23
CA ASP A 190 -12.47 0.49 -11.35
C ASP A 190 -12.95 0.04 -9.97
N PHE A 191 -12.02 -0.13 -9.04
CA PHE A 191 -12.35 -0.52 -7.67
C PHE A 191 -13.26 0.51 -6.99
N LEU A 192 -12.99 1.81 -7.18
CA LEU A 192 -13.85 2.89 -6.69
C LEU A 192 -15.26 2.87 -7.31
N VAL A 193 -15.40 2.45 -8.57
CA VAL A 193 -16.72 2.29 -9.20
C VAL A 193 -17.44 1.08 -8.59
N GLN A 194 -16.76 -0.06 -8.44
CA GLN A 194 -17.34 -1.29 -7.89
C GLN A 194 -17.86 -1.11 -6.47
N ILE A 195 -17.15 -0.40 -5.58
CA ILE A 195 -17.62 -0.16 -4.21
C ILE A 195 -18.82 0.79 -4.12
N LYS A 196 -19.17 1.49 -5.21
CA LYS A 196 -20.33 2.41 -5.26
C LYS A 196 -21.62 1.70 -5.65
N GLU A 197 -21.51 0.70 -6.50
CA GLU A 197 -22.65 -0.07 -6.99
C GLU A 197 -23.00 -1.14 -5.95
N GLU A 198 -24.29 -1.36 -5.69
CA GLU A 198 -24.69 -2.59 -5.00
C GLU A 198 -24.43 -3.75 -5.97
N ALA A 199 -23.85 -4.85 -5.49
CA ALA A 199 -23.51 -5.99 -6.34
C ALA A 199 -24.77 -6.51 -7.05
N GLY A 200 -24.86 -6.28 -8.37
CA GLY A 200 -25.85 -6.90 -9.24
C GLY A 200 -25.27 -8.15 -9.89
N GLU A 201 -25.98 -9.28 -9.80
CA GLU A 201 -25.44 -10.61 -10.11
C GLU A 201 -25.05 -10.83 -11.59
N ASP A 202 -25.70 -10.19 -12.57
CA ASP A 202 -25.61 -10.69 -13.95
C ASP A 202 -24.52 -10.07 -14.86
N THR A 203 -24.03 -8.85 -14.59
CA THR A 203 -23.00 -8.21 -15.45
C THR A 203 -21.62 -8.15 -14.81
N ALA A 204 -21.54 -8.29 -13.48
CA ALA A 204 -20.29 -8.25 -12.74
C ALA A 204 -19.36 -9.42 -13.09
N ASP A 205 -19.93 -10.58 -13.43
CA ASP A 205 -19.17 -11.83 -13.65
C ASP A 205 -18.34 -11.81 -14.94
N LEU A 206 -18.87 -11.26 -16.04
CA LEU A 206 -18.13 -11.19 -17.32
C LEU A 206 -16.88 -10.29 -17.22
N PHE A 207 -17.02 -9.12 -16.58
CA PHE A 207 -15.88 -8.23 -16.34
C PHE A 207 -14.87 -8.81 -15.36
N LEU A 208 -15.30 -9.70 -14.46
CA LEU A 208 -14.42 -10.36 -13.51
C LEU A 208 -13.47 -11.35 -14.20
N GLU A 209 -14.00 -12.17 -15.13
CA GLU A 209 -13.20 -13.13 -15.90
C GLU A 209 -12.13 -12.44 -16.76
N GLU A 210 -12.50 -11.38 -17.49
CA GLU A 210 -11.55 -10.60 -18.29
C GLU A 210 -10.44 -9.99 -17.44
N LYS A 211 -10.80 -9.46 -16.27
CA LYS A 211 -9.85 -8.85 -15.33
C LYS A 211 -8.92 -9.89 -14.71
N GLU A 212 -9.43 -11.07 -14.37
CA GLU A 212 -8.60 -12.17 -13.86
C GLU A 212 -7.61 -12.66 -14.93
N ALA A 213 -8.04 -12.76 -16.19
CA ALA A 213 -7.16 -13.12 -17.30
C ALA A 213 -6.05 -12.08 -17.54
N GLU A 214 -6.36 -10.78 -17.46
CA GLU A 214 -5.35 -9.72 -17.54
C GLU A 214 -4.35 -9.81 -16.37
N ILE A 215 -4.84 -9.95 -15.15
CA ILE A 215 -4.03 -10.07 -13.94
C ILE A 215 -3.07 -11.26 -14.07
N GLN A 216 -3.58 -12.42 -14.50
CA GLN A 216 -2.75 -13.61 -14.69
C GLN A 216 -1.68 -13.40 -15.76
N ARG A 217 -2.03 -12.76 -16.89
CA ARG A 217 -1.07 -12.44 -17.95
C ARG A 217 0.04 -11.53 -17.43
N VAL A 218 -0.31 -10.44 -16.76
CA VAL A 218 0.67 -9.49 -16.20
C VAL A 218 1.55 -10.15 -15.14
N GLN A 219 0.97 -10.99 -14.29
CA GLN A 219 1.74 -11.73 -13.28
C GLN A 219 2.73 -12.71 -13.91
N ASN A 220 2.34 -13.41 -14.98
CA ASN A 220 3.23 -14.31 -15.72
C ASN A 220 4.37 -13.53 -16.40
N GLU A 221 4.06 -12.41 -17.06
CA GLU A 221 5.06 -11.52 -17.66
C GLU A 221 6.04 -10.99 -16.62
N LYS A 222 5.53 -10.61 -15.44
CA LYS A 222 6.33 -10.10 -14.33
C LYS A 222 7.28 -11.16 -13.75
N ARG A 223 6.81 -12.42 -13.61
CA ARG A 223 7.62 -13.56 -13.16
C ARG A 223 8.73 -13.93 -14.16
N ALA A 224 8.53 -13.66 -15.45
CA ALA A 224 9.54 -13.91 -16.48
C ALA A 224 10.72 -12.92 -16.47
N ILE A 225 10.65 -11.83 -15.69
CA ILE A 225 11.74 -10.85 -15.59
C ILE A 225 12.83 -11.37 -14.63
N PRO A 226 14.09 -11.52 -15.07
CA PRO A 226 15.18 -11.96 -14.20
C PRO A 226 15.35 -11.04 -12.98
N GLY A 227 15.42 -11.64 -11.78
CA GLY A 227 15.55 -10.91 -10.51
C GLY A 227 14.23 -10.40 -9.90
N VAL A 228 13.08 -10.76 -10.49
CA VAL A 228 11.74 -10.38 -9.98
C VAL A 228 11.01 -11.53 -9.31
N ALA A 229 11.32 -12.77 -9.70
CA ALA A 229 10.81 -13.95 -9.01
C ALA A 229 11.27 -13.94 -7.54
N ASN A 230 10.32 -14.09 -6.62
CA ASN A 230 10.61 -14.20 -5.20
C ASN A 230 11.50 -15.45 -5.00
N PRO A 231 12.66 -15.36 -4.32
CA PRO A 231 13.50 -16.52 -4.05
C PRO A 231 12.76 -17.67 -3.33
N ASN A 232 11.68 -17.36 -2.62
CA ASN A 232 10.85 -18.34 -1.92
C ASN A 232 9.76 -18.99 -2.81
N ASP A 233 9.56 -18.53 -4.04
CA ASP A 233 8.63 -19.16 -5.02
C ASP A 233 9.31 -20.30 -5.82
N LEU A 234 10.60 -20.56 -5.59
CA LEU A 234 11.38 -21.59 -6.32
C LEU A 234 11.28 -23.00 -5.72
N VAL A 235 10.21 -23.31 -5.00
CA VAL A 235 10.02 -24.65 -4.42
C VAL A 235 8.97 -25.42 -5.24
N ASP A 236 9.43 -26.54 -5.79
CA ASP A 236 8.71 -27.66 -6.42
C ASP A 236 8.28 -27.54 -7.89
N ASP A 237 9.25 -27.68 -8.80
CA ASP A 237 9.03 -28.34 -10.12
C ASP A 237 10.05 -29.46 -10.43
N ASP A 238 10.97 -29.79 -9.50
CA ASP A 238 12.03 -30.79 -9.71
C ASP A 238 11.75 -32.19 -9.10
N GLU A 239 10.53 -32.47 -8.61
CA GLU A 239 10.15 -33.82 -8.13
C GLU A 239 8.91 -34.41 -8.82
N VAL A 240 8.84 -34.37 -10.15
CA VAL A 240 7.99 -35.32 -10.91
C VAL A 240 8.68 -35.76 -12.21
N GLU A 241 9.79 -36.48 -12.11
CA GLU A 241 10.16 -37.51 -13.09
C GLU A 241 11.37 -38.30 -12.56
N MET A 242 11.10 -39.44 -11.91
CA MET A 242 11.89 -40.68 -11.93
C MET A 242 11.43 -41.58 -10.78
N VAL A 243 10.43 -42.44 -11.03
CA VAL A 243 10.44 -43.91 -10.85
C VAL A 243 9.30 -44.50 -11.67
#